data_AF-A0A357CX06-F1
#
_entry.id   AF-A0A357CX06-F1
#
_cell.length_a   1.000
_cell.length_b   1.000
_cell.length_c   1.000
_cell.angle_alpha   90.00
_cell.angle_beta   90.00
_cell.angle_gamma   90.00
#
_symmetry.space_group_name_H-M   'P 1'
#
loop_
_entity.id
_entity.type
_entity.pdbx_description
1 polymer ?
#
loop_
_entity_poly.entity_id
_entity_poly.type
_entity_poly.pdbx_seq_one_letter_code
_entity_poly.pdbx_strand_id
1 'polypeptide(L)'
;LSEIFGVSIDELFGKEVHHDNVIDLPWLDDNTIRGVVFSGHKILDNCDDMSTFTFKLEGQPLNVISYCNIECKGDIKGSAKAECGINCGNINGDVDAGCGVNCGNIEQSVNAGCGVNCGNVGGSIVAGLGVNCGNVFGSIEGQDVNCGDVKGSVECQNIECKKVVGDVNYIGNITYK
;
A
#
# COMPACT_ATOMS: atom_id res chain seq x y z
N LEU A 1 36.89 -21.31 45.98
CA LEU A 1 37.63 -20.22 45.29
C LEU A 1 36.70 -19.19 44.61
N SER A 2 35.37 -19.28 44.83
CA SER A 2 34.34 -18.45 44.19
C SER A 2 33.85 -17.27 45.05
N GLU A 3 34.53 -16.95 46.16
CA GLU A 3 34.18 -15.81 47.04
C GLU A 3 35.19 -14.63 46.94
N ILE A 4 36.18 -14.70 46.04
CA ILE A 4 37.20 -13.64 45.87
C ILE A 4 36.87 -12.66 44.73
N PHE A 5 36.10 -13.10 43.75
CA PHE A 5 35.58 -12.24 42.69
C PHE A 5 34.07 -12.35 42.81
N GLY A 6 33.39 -11.27 43.16
CA GLY A 6 31.93 -11.22 43.36
C GLY A 6 31.12 -11.38 42.07
N VAL A 7 31.49 -12.35 41.25
CA VAL A 7 30.84 -12.76 40.01
C VAL A 7 30.35 -14.19 40.19
N SER A 8 29.13 -14.44 39.74
CA SER A 8 28.54 -15.78 39.79
C SER A 8 29.24 -16.69 38.78
N ILE A 9 29.29 -18.00 39.04
CA ILE A 9 29.89 -18.98 38.10
C ILE A 9 29.24 -18.88 36.71
N ASP A 10 27.98 -18.44 36.62
CA ASP A 10 27.26 -18.24 35.36
C ASP A 10 27.87 -17.12 34.48
N GLU A 11 28.49 -16.09 35.06
CA GLU A 11 29.21 -15.03 34.30
C GLU A 11 30.56 -15.52 33.75
N LEU A 12 31.16 -16.53 34.38
CA LEU A 12 32.48 -17.04 34.01
C LEU A 12 32.43 -18.03 32.83
N PHE A 13 31.28 -18.65 32.56
CA PHE A 13 31.13 -19.70 31.54
C PHE A 13 30.29 -19.30 30.33
N GLY A 14 30.03 -17.99 30.12
CA GLY A 14 29.49 -17.50 28.85
C GLY A 14 28.16 -18.16 28.49
N LYS A 15 27.19 -18.13 29.41
CA LYS A 15 25.83 -18.51 29.08
C LYS A 15 25.34 -17.54 28.00
N GLU A 16 25.08 -18.05 26.80
CA GLU A 16 24.54 -17.27 25.70
C GLU A 16 23.33 -16.50 26.23
N VAL A 17 23.45 -15.17 26.26
CA VAL A 17 22.33 -14.29 26.50
C VAL A 17 21.43 -14.49 25.29
N HIS A 18 20.45 -15.38 25.41
CA HIS A 18 19.24 -15.31 24.60
C HIS A 18 18.61 -13.97 24.94
N HIS A 19 19.05 -12.96 24.20
CA HIS A 19 18.31 -11.74 24.07
C HIS A 19 16.98 -12.15 23.42
N ASP A 20 15.95 -12.34 24.25
CA ASP A 20 14.57 -12.07 23.85
C ASP A 20 14.49 -10.57 23.51
N ASN A 21 15.17 -10.16 22.44
CA ASN A 21 15.10 -8.82 21.87
C ASN A 21 13.81 -8.76 21.04
N VAL A 22 12.68 -9.05 21.66
CA VAL A 22 11.41 -8.54 21.15
C VAL A 22 11.40 -7.08 21.56
N ILE A 23 11.91 -6.22 20.67
CA ILE A 23 11.49 -4.83 20.68
C ILE A 23 9.98 -4.92 20.46
N ASP A 24 9.17 -4.71 21.51
CA ASP A 24 7.72 -4.58 21.39
C ASP A 24 7.44 -3.36 20.52
N LEU A 25 7.31 -3.60 19.22
CA LEU A 25 6.90 -2.61 18.25
C LEU A 25 5.43 -2.28 18.52
N PRO A 26 4.98 -1.04 18.24
CA PRO A 26 3.64 -0.58 18.63
C PRO A 26 2.49 -1.25 17.85
N TRP A 27 2.78 -2.27 17.04
CA TRP A 27 1.82 -2.93 16.17
C TRP A 27 1.23 -4.16 16.83
N LEU A 28 -0.04 -4.42 16.52
CA LEU A 28 -0.74 -5.61 16.98
C LEU A 28 -0.30 -6.85 16.18
N ASP A 29 -0.40 -8.02 16.80
CA ASP A 29 -0.28 -9.32 16.12
C ASP A 29 -1.54 -9.62 15.29
N ASP A 30 -1.69 -8.89 14.18
CA ASP A 30 -2.88 -8.90 13.30
C ASP A 30 -2.68 -9.67 11.98
N ASN A 31 -1.59 -10.44 11.88
CA ASN A 31 -1.15 -11.15 10.66
C ASN A 31 -0.86 -10.24 9.45
N THR A 32 -0.71 -8.93 9.65
CA THR A 32 -0.26 -8.00 8.61
C THR A 32 1.24 -8.10 8.43
N ILE A 33 1.69 -8.27 7.19
CA ILE A 33 3.11 -8.21 6.87
C ILE A 33 3.52 -6.75 6.81
N ARG A 34 4.50 -6.36 7.64
CA ARG A 34 4.97 -4.96 7.76
C ARG A 34 6.39 -4.80 7.22
N GLY A 35 6.54 -3.98 6.19
CA GLY A 35 7.83 -3.60 5.60
C GLY A 35 8.29 -2.26 6.17
N VAL A 36 9.32 -2.26 7.02
CA VAL A 36 9.81 -1.04 7.69
C VAL A 36 11.31 -0.92 7.53
N VAL A 37 11.78 0.29 7.24
CA VAL A 37 13.22 0.61 7.16
C VAL A 37 13.61 1.43 8.37
N PHE A 38 14.69 1.02 9.03
CA PHE A 38 15.26 1.74 10.15
C PHE A 38 16.57 2.40 9.74
N SER A 39 16.75 3.68 10.11
CA SER A 39 18.07 4.32 10.16
C SER A 39 18.48 4.44 11.62
N GLY A 40 19.42 3.58 12.04
CA GLY A 40 19.72 3.39 13.46
C GLY A 40 18.49 2.88 14.22
N HIS A 41 18.04 3.66 15.21
CA HIS A 41 16.86 3.34 16.04
C HIS A 41 15.58 4.10 15.64
N LYS A 42 15.59 4.78 14.49
CA LYS A 42 14.43 5.54 14.00
C LYS A 42 13.84 4.86 12.77
N ILE A 43 12.53 4.73 12.76
CA ILE A 43 11.78 4.33 11.56
C ILE A 43 11.84 5.50 10.58
N LEU A 44 12.09 5.19 9.31
CA LEU A 44 11.98 6.15 8.23
C LEU A 44 10.55 6.13 7.72
N ASP A 45 9.90 7.30 7.74
CA ASP A 45 8.47 7.49 7.44
C ASP A 45 8.21 8.55 6.35
N ASN A 46 9.27 9.10 5.75
CA ASN A 46 9.17 10.00 4.61
C ASN A 46 9.36 9.24 3.29
N CYS A 47 8.42 9.41 2.35
CA CYS A 47 8.51 8.78 1.04
C CYS A 47 9.69 9.26 0.18
N ASP A 48 10.20 10.48 0.33
CA ASP A 48 11.34 10.98 -0.46
C ASP A 48 12.55 10.05 -0.35
N ASP A 49 12.92 9.70 0.89
CA ASP A 49 14.02 8.77 1.18
C ASP A 49 13.61 7.31 0.89
N MET A 50 12.36 6.96 1.18
CA MET A 50 11.85 5.59 1.10
C MET A 50 11.48 5.11 -0.29
N SER A 51 11.34 6.02 -1.26
CA SER A 51 11.07 5.72 -2.66
C SER A 51 12.18 4.86 -3.30
N THR A 52 13.38 4.84 -2.72
CA THR A 52 14.50 4.01 -3.17
C THR A 52 14.43 2.56 -2.72
N PHE A 53 13.65 2.27 -1.67
CA PHE A 53 13.46 0.93 -1.15
C PHE A 53 12.20 0.29 -1.73
N THR A 54 12.26 -1.01 -2.00
CA THR A 54 11.11 -1.78 -2.46
C THR A 54 10.99 -3.04 -1.62
N PHE A 55 9.87 -3.17 -0.92
CA PHE A 55 9.54 -4.36 -0.18
C PHE A 55 8.90 -5.38 -1.12
N LYS A 56 9.70 -6.36 -1.53
CA LYS A 56 9.27 -7.41 -2.46
C LYS A 56 8.69 -8.60 -1.71
N LEU A 57 7.51 -9.03 -2.13
CA LEU A 57 6.77 -10.15 -1.56
C LEU A 57 6.42 -11.15 -2.65
N GLU A 58 6.35 -12.42 -2.27
CA GLU A 58 5.85 -13.50 -3.12
C GLU A 58 4.75 -14.26 -2.36
N GLY A 59 3.78 -14.80 -3.11
CA GLY A 59 2.64 -15.52 -2.53
C GLY A 59 1.38 -14.67 -2.42
N GLN A 60 0.55 -14.99 -1.43
CA GLN A 60 -0.78 -14.40 -1.26
C GLN A 60 -1.02 -13.90 0.18
N PRO A 61 -0.36 -12.80 0.59
CA PRO A 61 -0.49 -12.28 1.95
C PRO A 61 -1.91 -11.79 2.22
N LEU A 62 -2.33 -11.82 3.49
CA LEU A 62 -3.61 -11.25 3.89
C LEU A 62 -3.56 -9.72 3.82
N ASN A 63 -2.77 -9.08 4.66
CA ASN A 63 -2.60 -7.63 4.63
C ASN A 63 -1.11 -7.28 4.51
N VAL A 64 -0.81 -6.19 3.81
CA VAL A 64 0.55 -5.66 3.69
C VAL A 64 0.56 -4.16 4.01
N ILE A 65 1.43 -3.75 4.91
CA ILE A 65 1.70 -2.34 5.20
C ILE A 65 3.19 -2.09 5.02
N SER A 66 3.56 -1.10 4.22
CA SER A 66 4.95 -0.74 3.97
C SER A 66 5.17 0.76 4.10
N TYR A 67 6.29 1.15 4.70
CA TYR A 67 6.74 2.54 4.75
C TYR A 67 7.55 2.94 3.50
N CYS A 68 7.79 1.99 2.60
CA CYS A 68 8.40 2.19 1.28
C CYS A 68 7.52 1.59 0.19
N ASN A 69 8.05 1.42 -1.02
CA ASN A 69 7.27 0.81 -2.10
C ASN A 69 6.94 -0.67 -1.80
N ILE A 70 5.80 -1.15 -2.29
CA ILE A 70 5.42 -2.57 -2.26
C ILE A 70 5.51 -3.13 -3.68
N GLU A 71 6.14 -4.30 -3.82
CA GLU A 71 6.05 -5.12 -5.03
C GLU A 71 5.64 -6.54 -4.65
N CYS A 72 4.45 -6.99 -5.03
CA CYS A 72 3.98 -8.35 -4.74
C CYS A 72 3.84 -9.16 -6.02
N LYS A 73 4.61 -10.25 -6.13
CA LYS A 73 4.41 -11.26 -7.18
C LYS A 73 3.29 -12.22 -6.78
N GLY A 74 2.07 -11.71 -6.83
CA GLY A 74 0.86 -12.44 -6.46
C GLY A 74 -0.26 -11.49 -6.05
N ASP A 75 -1.39 -12.09 -5.65
CA ASP A 75 -2.56 -11.35 -5.19
C ASP A 75 -2.50 -11.09 -3.68
N ILE A 76 -2.97 -9.94 -3.22
CA ILE A 76 -3.16 -9.65 -1.79
C ILE A 76 -4.61 -9.97 -1.42
N LYS A 77 -4.81 -10.84 -0.43
CA LYS A 77 -6.14 -11.38 -0.06
C LYS A 77 -6.97 -10.43 0.81
N GLY A 78 -6.35 -9.39 1.35
CA GLY A 78 -6.94 -8.29 2.08
C GLY A 78 -6.41 -6.98 1.53
N SER A 79 -5.97 -6.07 2.39
CA SER A 79 -5.63 -4.69 2.01
C SER A 79 -4.12 -4.46 1.86
N ALA A 80 -3.76 -3.44 1.08
CA ALA A 80 -2.37 -3.01 0.90
C ALA A 80 -2.22 -1.52 1.17
N LYS A 81 -1.28 -1.14 2.02
CA LYS A 81 -0.94 0.26 2.28
C LYS A 81 0.56 0.50 2.10
N ALA A 82 0.93 1.51 1.32
CA ALA A 82 2.30 1.95 1.16
C ALA A 82 2.42 3.47 1.30
N GLU A 83 3.44 3.95 2.00
CA GLU A 83 3.73 5.40 2.01
C GLU A 83 4.23 5.91 0.64
N CYS A 84 4.69 5.00 -0.24
CA CYS A 84 5.09 5.32 -1.61
C CYS A 84 4.20 4.60 -2.64
N GLY A 85 4.78 3.84 -3.57
CA GLY A 85 4.04 3.15 -4.64
C GLY A 85 3.69 1.70 -4.31
N ILE A 86 2.64 1.19 -4.96
CA ILE A 86 2.21 -0.21 -4.86
C ILE A 86 2.18 -0.82 -6.26
N ASN A 87 2.87 -1.96 -6.43
CA ASN A 87 2.85 -2.76 -7.65
C ASN A 87 2.54 -4.23 -7.33
N CYS A 88 1.30 -4.68 -7.56
CA CYS A 88 0.84 -6.01 -7.13
C CYS A 88 -0.06 -6.67 -8.18
N GLY A 89 -0.43 -7.94 -7.93
CA GLY A 89 -1.54 -8.59 -8.64
C GLY A 89 -2.90 -8.01 -8.23
N ASN A 90 -3.91 -8.87 -8.12
CA ASN A 90 -5.22 -8.44 -7.63
C ASN A 90 -5.18 -8.16 -6.12
N ILE A 91 -6.06 -7.28 -5.63
CA ILE A 91 -6.17 -6.94 -4.21
C ILE A 91 -7.64 -7.02 -3.80
N ASN A 92 -7.97 -7.86 -2.82
CA ASN A 92 -9.37 -8.04 -2.40
C ASN A 92 -9.86 -6.96 -1.41
N GLY A 93 -8.93 -6.22 -0.80
CA GLY A 93 -9.22 -5.14 0.14
C GLY A 93 -9.00 -3.77 -0.45
N ASP A 94 -8.89 -2.78 0.43
CA ASP A 94 -8.57 -1.40 0.07
C ASP A 94 -7.08 -1.25 -0.26
N VAL A 95 -6.80 -0.25 -1.09
CA VAL A 95 -5.44 0.13 -1.49
C VAL A 95 -5.21 1.59 -1.12
N ASP A 96 -4.14 1.85 -0.36
CA ASP A 96 -3.73 3.20 0.04
C ASP A 96 -2.25 3.41 -0.28
N ALA A 97 -1.95 4.31 -1.21
CA ALA A 97 -0.59 4.60 -1.66
C ALA A 97 -0.30 6.10 -1.61
N GLY A 98 0.81 6.50 -0.98
CA GLY A 98 1.25 7.90 -1.01
C GLY A 98 1.67 8.38 -2.42
N CYS A 99 2.06 7.46 -3.30
CA CYS A 99 2.40 7.73 -4.70
C CYS A 99 1.44 7.04 -5.67
N GLY A 100 1.95 6.21 -6.59
CA GLY A 100 1.16 5.56 -7.62
C GLY A 100 0.77 4.13 -7.29
N VAL A 101 -0.36 3.69 -7.83
CA VAL A 101 -0.85 2.31 -7.75
C VAL A 101 -0.79 1.66 -9.12
N ASN A 102 -0.18 0.49 -9.23
CA ASN A 102 -0.19 -0.36 -10.41
C ASN A 102 -0.61 -1.78 -10.02
N CYS A 103 -1.86 -2.16 -10.23
CA CYS A 103 -2.39 -3.43 -9.74
C CYS A 103 -3.29 -4.15 -10.74
N GLY A 104 -3.68 -5.38 -10.43
CA GLY A 104 -4.78 -6.07 -11.11
C GLY A 104 -6.13 -5.48 -10.74
N ASN A 105 -7.15 -6.33 -10.61
CA ASN A 105 -8.44 -5.92 -10.06
C ASN A 105 -8.32 -5.59 -8.56
N ILE A 106 -9.11 -4.63 -8.11
CA ILE A 106 -9.20 -4.23 -6.70
C ILE A 106 -10.66 -4.34 -6.28
N GLU A 107 -10.98 -5.16 -5.29
CA GLU A 107 -12.39 -5.42 -4.94
C GLU A 107 -13.01 -4.31 -4.08
N GLN A 108 -12.20 -3.46 -3.44
CA GLN A 108 -12.66 -2.31 -2.67
C GLN A 108 -12.12 -0.98 -3.23
N SER A 109 -11.83 0.01 -2.37
CA SER A 109 -11.50 1.36 -2.82
C SER A 109 -10.00 1.57 -2.98
N VAL A 110 -9.63 2.57 -3.76
CA VAL A 110 -8.24 2.96 -4.02
C VAL A 110 -8.05 4.42 -3.65
N ASN A 111 -7.01 4.70 -2.86
CA ASN A 111 -6.49 6.03 -2.64
C ASN A 111 -5.03 6.07 -3.09
N ALA A 112 -4.68 7.02 -3.95
CA ALA A 112 -3.34 7.23 -4.44
C ALA A 112 -2.99 8.71 -4.50
N GLY A 113 -1.85 9.11 -3.93
CA GLY A 113 -1.38 10.50 -4.03
C GLY A 113 -1.01 10.93 -5.45
N CYS A 114 -0.68 9.97 -6.33
CA CYS A 114 -0.35 10.20 -7.73
C CYS A 114 -1.38 9.55 -8.67
N GLY A 115 -0.93 8.69 -9.60
CA GLY A 115 -1.79 8.03 -10.57
C GLY A 115 -2.19 6.61 -10.16
N VAL A 116 -3.33 6.16 -10.67
CA VAL A 116 -3.83 4.79 -10.49
C VAL A 116 -3.88 4.10 -11.84
N ASN A 117 -3.23 2.94 -11.95
CA ASN A 117 -3.34 2.03 -13.08
C ASN A 117 -3.80 0.66 -12.56
N CYS A 118 -5.02 0.26 -12.87
CA CYS A 118 -5.55 -1.02 -12.36
C CYS A 118 -6.56 -1.68 -13.29
N GLY A 119 -7.00 -2.88 -12.91
CA GLY A 119 -8.13 -3.56 -13.53
C GLY A 119 -9.47 -2.94 -13.13
N ASN A 120 -10.47 -3.77 -12.87
CA ASN A 120 -11.74 -3.30 -12.32
C ASN A 120 -11.58 -2.91 -10.85
N VAL A 121 -12.37 -1.93 -10.40
CA VAL A 121 -12.41 -1.47 -9.01
C VAL A 121 -13.83 -1.63 -8.46
N GLY A 122 -13.99 -2.41 -7.40
CA GLY A 122 -15.28 -2.65 -6.72
C GLY A 122 -15.76 -1.46 -5.88
N GLY A 123 -14.84 -0.62 -5.40
CA GLY A 123 -15.11 0.61 -4.67
C GLY A 123 -14.91 1.88 -5.49
N SER A 124 -14.61 2.96 -4.79
CA SER A 124 -14.28 4.26 -5.38
C SER A 124 -12.78 4.42 -5.58
N ILE A 125 -12.38 5.32 -6.49
CA ILE A 125 -10.98 5.68 -6.72
C ILE A 125 -10.80 7.16 -6.39
N VAL A 126 -9.78 7.47 -5.60
CA VAL A 126 -9.24 8.82 -5.41
C VAL A 126 -7.78 8.81 -5.86
N ALA A 127 -7.44 9.68 -6.81
CA ALA A 127 -6.10 9.81 -7.34
C ALA A 127 -5.72 11.29 -7.45
N GLY A 128 -4.52 11.66 -7.01
CA GLY A 128 -4.03 13.03 -7.17
C GLY A 128 -3.78 13.44 -8.63
N LEU A 129 -3.51 12.47 -9.51
CA LEU A 129 -3.22 12.64 -10.93
C LEU A 129 -4.17 11.81 -11.81
N GLY A 130 -3.67 11.03 -12.75
CA GLY A 130 -4.47 10.27 -13.70
C GLY A 130 -4.98 8.93 -13.15
N VAL A 131 -6.17 8.52 -13.60
CA VAL A 131 -6.78 7.21 -13.34
C VAL A 131 -6.90 6.48 -14.67
N ASN A 132 -6.29 5.31 -14.77
CA ASN A 132 -6.45 4.37 -15.87
C ASN A 132 -6.95 3.04 -15.31
N CYS A 133 -8.20 2.69 -15.57
CA CYS A 133 -8.79 1.50 -14.98
C CYS A 133 -9.82 0.81 -15.89
N GLY A 134 -10.23 -0.39 -15.48
CA GLY A 134 -11.39 -1.09 -16.03
C GLY A 134 -12.70 -0.44 -15.61
N ASN A 135 -13.68 -1.27 -15.27
CA ASN A 135 -14.95 -0.79 -14.73
C ASN A 135 -14.79 -0.38 -13.26
N VAL A 136 -15.51 0.66 -12.84
CA VAL A 136 -15.53 1.15 -11.46
C VAL A 136 -16.95 1.08 -10.92
N PHE A 137 -17.13 0.36 -9.82
CA PHE A 137 -18.45 0.18 -9.19
C PHE A 137 -18.77 1.26 -8.15
N GLY A 138 -17.80 2.10 -7.79
CA GLY A 138 -17.98 3.34 -7.04
C GLY A 138 -17.81 4.59 -7.91
N SER A 139 -17.37 5.68 -7.27
CA SER A 139 -17.08 6.97 -7.89
C SER A 139 -15.58 7.13 -8.20
N ILE A 140 -15.22 8.10 -9.05
CA ILE A 140 -13.82 8.42 -9.36
C ILE A 140 -13.57 9.91 -9.09
N GLU A 141 -12.49 10.20 -8.38
CA GLU A 141 -11.89 11.53 -8.26
C GLU A 141 -10.45 11.47 -8.80
N GLY A 142 -10.12 12.30 -9.79
CA GLY A 142 -8.76 12.40 -10.33
C GLY A 142 -8.66 13.40 -11.47
N GLN A 143 -7.46 13.77 -11.91
CA GLN A 143 -7.30 14.80 -12.95
C GLN A 143 -7.67 14.28 -14.34
N ASP A 144 -7.02 13.20 -14.78
CA ASP A 144 -7.22 12.60 -16.10
C ASP A 144 -7.80 11.20 -15.93
N VAL A 145 -9.09 11.01 -16.21
CA VAL A 145 -9.79 9.74 -15.98
C VAL A 145 -10.01 9.02 -17.30
N ASN A 146 -9.37 7.86 -17.46
CA ASN A 146 -9.61 6.90 -18.53
C ASN A 146 -10.13 5.59 -17.93
N CYS A 147 -11.36 5.22 -18.27
CA CYS A 147 -12.00 4.08 -17.62
C CYS A 147 -13.04 3.33 -18.47
N GLY A 148 -13.49 2.18 -17.97
CA GLY A 148 -14.62 1.44 -18.51
C GLY A 148 -15.96 2.07 -18.14
N ASP A 149 -16.86 1.26 -17.61
CA ASP A 149 -18.13 1.73 -17.07
C ASP A 149 -17.96 2.18 -15.61
N VAL A 150 -18.56 3.30 -15.24
CA VAL A 150 -18.61 3.84 -13.87
C VAL A 150 -20.04 3.79 -13.35
N LYS A 151 -20.24 3.20 -12.17
CA LYS A 151 -21.55 3.17 -11.50
C LYS A 151 -21.83 4.40 -10.65
N GLY A 152 -20.79 5.03 -10.09
CA GLY A 152 -20.88 6.27 -9.34
C GLY A 152 -20.71 7.52 -10.20
N SER A 153 -20.34 8.61 -9.54
CA SER A 153 -20.04 9.89 -10.16
C SER A 153 -18.56 10.00 -10.49
N VAL A 154 -18.21 10.89 -11.42
CA VAL A 154 -16.82 11.19 -11.78
C VAL A 154 -16.54 12.68 -11.57
N GLU A 155 -15.50 12.99 -10.81
CA GLU A 155 -14.96 14.33 -10.64
C GLU A 155 -13.55 14.40 -11.23
N CYS A 156 -13.38 15.19 -12.29
CA CYS A 156 -12.11 15.26 -12.99
C CYS A 156 -11.85 16.51 -13.82
N GLN A 157 -10.64 16.65 -14.36
CA GLN A 157 -10.36 17.67 -15.37
C GLN A 157 -10.69 17.14 -16.77
N ASN A 158 -10.20 15.96 -17.11
CA ASN A 158 -10.45 15.31 -18.40
C ASN A 158 -11.04 13.91 -18.17
N ILE A 159 -12.03 13.54 -18.99
CA ILE A 159 -12.69 12.24 -18.90
C ILE A 159 -12.77 11.52 -20.24
N GLU A 160 -12.43 10.25 -20.20
CA GLU A 160 -12.55 9.27 -21.26
C GLU A 160 -13.07 7.95 -20.68
N CYS A 161 -14.38 7.82 -20.54
CA CYS A 161 -15.01 6.59 -20.05
C CYS A 161 -16.10 6.09 -21.00
N LYS A 162 -16.36 4.77 -20.98
CA LYS A 162 -17.39 4.15 -21.84
C LYS A 162 -18.80 4.56 -21.42
N LYS A 163 -19.05 4.59 -20.11
CA LYS A 163 -20.34 4.94 -19.54
C LYS A 163 -20.16 5.45 -18.12
N VAL A 164 -20.90 6.48 -17.75
CA VAL A 164 -21.04 6.93 -16.35
C VAL A 164 -22.52 6.90 -16.01
N VAL A 165 -22.88 6.26 -14.89
CA VAL A 165 -24.27 6.20 -14.41
C VAL A 165 -24.60 7.39 -13.52
N GLY A 166 -23.66 7.83 -12.69
CA GLY A 166 -23.81 9.01 -11.84
C GLY A 166 -23.52 10.33 -12.58
N ASP A 167 -23.26 11.37 -11.80
CA ASP A 167 -22.95 12.70 -12.33
C ASP A 167 -21.50 12.80 -12.79
N VAL A 168 -21.24 13.62 -13.81
CA VAL A 168 -19.88 13.94 -14.26
C VAL A 168 -19.62 15.42 -14.01
N ASN A 169 -18.79 15.71 -13.01
CA ASN A 169 -18.31 17.04 -12.69
C ASN A 169 -16.93 17.24 -13.29
N TYR A 170 -16.79 18.17 -14.23
CA TYR A 170 -15.54 18.37 -14.93
C TYR A 170 -15.21 19.83 -15.19
N ILE A 171 -13.91 20.14 -15.25
CA ILE A 171 -13.41 21.49 -15.54
C ILE A 171 -12.86 21.60 -16.98
N GLY A 172 -12.46 20.49 -17.60
CA GLY A 172 -11.83 20.44 -18.92
C GLY A 172 -12.73 19.88 -20.04
N ASN A 173 -12.20 18.94 -20.85
CA ASN A 173 -12.92 18.39 -22.01
C ASN A 173 -13.49 16.99 -21.71
N ILE A 174 -14.68 16.69 -22.27
CA ILE A 174 -15.29 15.36 -22.24
C ILE A 174 -15.11 14.66 -23.59
N THR A 175 -14.63 13.41 -23.58
CA THR A 175 -14.68 12.51 -24.74
C THR A 175 -15.33 11.18 -24.36
N TYR A 176 -16.50 10.88 -24.91
CA TYR A 176 -17.12 9.54 -24.79
C TYR A 176 -16.67 8.66 -25.96
N LYS A 177 -16.35 7.39 -25.67
CA LYS A 177 -15.99 6.37 -26.66
C LYS A 177 -17.11 5.35 -26.87
#